data_AF-A0A953EQL2-F1
#
_entry.id   AF-A0A953EQL2-F1
#
_cell.length_a   1.000
_cell.length_b   1.000
_cell.length_c   1.000
_cell.angle_alpha   90.00
_cell.angle_beta   90.00
_cell.angle_gamma   90.00
#
_symmetry.space_group_name_H-M   'P 1'
#
loop_
_entity.id
_entity.type
_entity.pdbx_description
1 polymer ?
#
loop_
_entity_poly.entity_id
_entity_poly.type
_entity_poly.pdbx_seq_one_letter_code
_entity_poly.pdbx_strand_id
1 'polypeptide(L)'
;MDTAAENSISVLGRELLLVEVGSGAETHLAAVTDGPGRAADHQGDQIEPADGRWNFSSLCGRTWHRMAAGADDRLPLWRHPASAPTCRRCLRILDAWFPATETPAGVELLTAVVTEEVTRFGSAYVIGVPAEHVEATRASFRSALRSGGFRSATRVIDGIVHLWSDDAYEALDHDAIRSRLISVLEGISRGAVVKLSADPESTPGPIYWHTWVID
;
A
#
# COMPACT_ATOMS: atom_id res chain seq x y z
N MET A 1 -5.58 -35.32 -9.08
CA MET A 1 -5.15 -34.18 -9.91
C MET A 1 -4.32 -33.32 -8.97
N ASP A 2 -3.02 -33.23 -9.22
CA ASP A 2 -2.06 -32.69 -8.26
C ASP A 2 -2.18 -31.16 -8.23
N THR A 3 -2.82 -30.62 -7.20
CA THR A 3 -3.01 -29.17 -7.00
C THR A 3 -1.69 -28.44 -6.75
N ALA A 4 -0.59 -29.15 -6.53
CA ALA A 4 0.74 -28.60 -6.30
C ALA A 4 1.34 -27.86 -7.52
N ALA A 5 0.76 -28.00 -8.71
CA ALA A 5 1.21 -27.32 -9.92
C ALA A 5 0.49 -25.99 -10.22
N GLU A 6 -0.62 -25.68 -9.53
CA GLU A 6 -1.39 -24.46 -9.83
C GLU A 6 -0.86 -23.24 -9.07
N ASN A 7 -0.36 -22.23 -9.79
CA ASN A 7 0.05 -20.96 -9.20
C ASN A 7 -1.17 -20.14 -8.77
N SER A 8 -1.64 -20.40 -7.56
CA SER A 8 -2.88 -19.86 -7.01
C SER A 8 -2.68 -19.28 -5.62
N ILE A 9 -3.59 -18.39 -5.23
CA ILE A 9 -3.67 -17.78 -3.91
C ILE A 9 -5.06 -18.01 -3.33
N SER A 10 -5.14 -18.08 -2.01
CA SER A 10 -6.41 -18.16 -1.29
C SER A 10 -6.72 -16.82 -0.62
N VAL A 11 -7.90 -16.27 -0.88
CA VAL A 11 -8.37 -14.99 -0.31
C VAL A 11 -9.76 -15.19 0.27
N LEU A 12 -9.90 -15.04 1.59
CA LEU A 12 -11.18 -15.25 2.31
C LEU A 12 -11.82 -16.62 2.00
N GLY A 13 -11.00 -17.66 1.88
CA GLY A 13 -11.43 -19.02 1.53
C GLY A 13 -11.81 -19.25 0.07
N ARG A 14 -11.57 -18.26 -0.81
CA ARG A 14 -11.75 -18.36 -2.26
C ARG A 14 -10.41 -18.59 -2.93
N GLU A 15 -10.32 -19.66 -3.71
CA GLU A 15 -9.17 -19.97 -4.54
C GLU A 15 -9.15 -19.10 -5.80
N LEU A 16 -7.98 -18.53 -6.11
CA LEU A 16 -7.77 -17.64 -7.25
C LEU A 16 -6.49 -18.01 -7.99
N LEU A 17 -6.59 -18.23 -9.29
CA LEU A 17 -5.45 -18.55 -10.15
C LEU A 17 -4.77 -17.27 -10.62
N LEU A 18 -3.44 -17.22 -10.55
CA LEU A 18 -2.67 -16.16 -11.20
C LEU A 18 -2.60 -16.47 -12.69
N VAL A 19 -3.05 -15.55 -13.53
CA VAL A 19 -3.18 -15.76 -14.97
C VAL A 19 -2.62 -14.59 -15.76
N GLU A 20 -2.20 -14.85 -16.99
CA GLU A 20 -1.73 -13.83 -17.92
C GLU A 20 -2.80 -13.49 -18.95
N VAL A 21 -2.90 -12.20 -19.25
CA VAL A 21 -3.77 -11.65 -20.29
C VAL A 21 -2.88 -10.95 -21.32
N GLY A 22 -2.99 -11.35 -22.59
CA GLY A 22 -2.21 -10.74 -23.68
C GLY A 22 -0.70 -10.83 -23.48
N SER A 23 0.02 -9.69 -23.53
CA SER A 23 1.49 -9.63 -23.51
C SER A 23 2.16 -10.00 -22.17
N GLY A 24 1.39 -10.33 -21.12
CA GLY A 24 1.95 -10.78 -19.83
C GLY A 24 2.54 -9.66 -18.96
N ALA A 25 2.27 -8.38 -19.25
CA ALA A 25 2.79 -7.25 -18.48
C ALA A 25 2.15 -7.12 -17.08
N GLU A 26 0.91 -7.57 -16.92
CA GLU A 26 0.20 -7.61 -15.64
C GLU A 26 -0.17 -9.07 -15.32
N THR A 27 -0.13 -9.42 -14.04
CA THR A 27 -0.69 -10.67 -13.52
C THR A 27 -2.12 -10.43 -13.07
N HIS A 28 -3.03 -11.24 -13.60
CA HIS A 28 -4.47 -11.19 -13.36
C HIS A 28 -4.91 -12.34 -12.46
N LEU A 29 -6.18 -12.33 -12.04
CA LEU A 29 -6.77 -13.36 -11.20
C LEU A 29 -7.97 -14.00 -11.91
N ALA A 30 -8.06 -15.32 -11.93
CA ALA A 30 -9.26 -16.05 -12.33
C ALA A 30 -9.83 -16.81 -11.12
N ALA A 31 -11.14 -16.76 -10.93
CA ALA A 31 -11.82 -17.45 -9.84
C ALA A 31 -12.21 -18.88 -10.25
N VAL A 32 -12.48 -19.74 -9.26
CA VAL A 32 -13.18 -21.01 -9.51
C VAL A 32 -14.58 -20.72 -10.06
N THR A 33 -15.06 -21.56 -10.99
CA THR A 33 -16.42 -21.49 -11.55
C THR A 33 -17.24 -22.70 -11.11
N ASP A 34 -18.55 -22.51 -10.89
CA ASP A 34 -19.48 -23.58 -10.53
C ASP A 34 -19.92 -24.43 -11.75
N GLY A 35 -19.62 -23.94 -12.96
CA GLY A 35 -19.95 -24.57 -14.24
C GLY A 35 -18.73 -25.11 -14.98
N PRO A 36 -18.83 -25.33 -16.31
CA PRO A 36 -17.66 -25.68 -17.10
C PRO A 36 -16.60 -24.59 -16.98
N GLY A 37 -15.40 -25.01 -16.61
CA GLY A 37 -14.25 -24.13 -16.46
C GLY A 37 -13.10 -24.56 -17.34
N ARG A 38 -12.00 -23.85 -17.18
CA ARG A 38 -10.75 -24.01 -17.89
C ARG A 38 -9.70 -24.62 -16.95
N ALA A 39 -8.86 -25.49 -17.48
CA ALA A 39 -7.71 -26.03 -16.79
C ALA A 39 -6.61 -24.98 -16.62
N ALA A 40 -5.88 -25.03 -15.51
CA ALA A 40 -4.69 -24.22 -15.30
C ALA A 40 -3.54 -24.76 -16.16
N ASP A 41 -3.29 -24.12 -17.31
CA ASP A 41 -2.25 -24.50 -18.25
C ASP A 41 -1.12 -23.46 -18.32
N HIS A 42 0.13 -23.90 -18.48
CA HIS A 42 1.24 -22.98 -18.71
C HIS A 42 1.37 -22.56 -20.20
N GLN A 43 0.60 -23.19 -21.10
CA GLN A 43 0.69 -22.98 -22.55
C GLN A 43 -0.41 -22.02 -23.03
N GLY A 44 0.02 -20.92 -23.68
CA GLY A 44 -0.81 -19.74 -23.94
C GLY A 44 -1.67 -19.74 -25.20
N ASP A 45 -1.52 -20.73 -26.08
CA ASP A 45 -2.03 -20.64 -27.46
C ASP A 45 -3.03 -21.76 -27.81
N GLN A 46 -3.60 -22.43 -26.80
CA GLN A 46 -4.63 -23.44 -27.04
C GLN A 46 -5.92 -22.74 -27.50
N ILE A 47 -6.36 -23.08 -28.72
CA ILE A 47 -7.60 -22.57 -29.32
C ILE A 47 -8.82 -23.03 -28.50
N GLU A 48 -8.76 -24.25 -27.98
CA GLU A 48 -9.75 -24.82 -27.07
C GLU A 48 -9.06 -25.23 -25.78
N PRO A 49 -9.26 -24.47 -24.69
CA PRO A 49 -8.68 -24.82 -23.40
C PRO A 49 -9.28 -26.13 -22.90
N ALA A 50 -8.46 -26.99 -22.30
CA ALA A 50 -8.94 -28.19 -21.65
C ALA A 50 -9.93 -27.85 -20.51
N ASP A 51 -10.91 -28.74 -20.31
CA ASP A 51 -11.89 -28.62 -19.23
C ASP A 51 -11.18 -28.60 -17.87
N GLY A 52 -11.59 -27.66 -17.02
CA GLY A 52 -11.07 -27.54 -15.66
C GLY A 52 -12.00 -26.73 -14.76
N ARG A 53 -11.45 -26.20 -13.66
CA ARG A 53 -12.24 -25.56 -12.60
C ARG A 53 -12.22 -24.03 -12.61
N TRP A 54 -11.38 -23.41 -13.44
CA TRP A 54 -11.17 -21.97 -13.42
C TRP A 54 -12.08 -21.24 -14.40
N ASN A 55 -12.58 -20.06 -14.05
CA ASN A 55 -13.39 -19.26 -14.94
C ASN A 55 -12.58 -18.86 -16.19
N PHE A 56 -13.18 -18.89 -17.38
CA PHE A 56 -12.53 -18.48 -18.64
C PHE A 56 -12.09 -17.00 -18.66
N SER A 57 -12.71 -16.17 -17.81
CA SER A 57 -12.38 -14.76 -17.64
C SER A 57 -11.68 -14.51 -16.31
N SER A 58 -10.74 -13.58 -16.34
CA SER A 58 -10.20 -12.99 -15.12
C SER A 58 -11.28 -12.18 -14.39
N LEU A 59 -11.06 -11.88 -13.10
CA LEU A 59 -11.95 -11.04 -12.27
C LEU A 59 -12.25 -9.69 -12.93
N CYS A 60 -11.29 -9.12 -13.67
CA CYS A 60 -11.50 -7.85 -14.37
C CYS A 60 -12.23 -7.97 -15.72
N GLY A 61 -12.69 -9.17 -16.08
CA GLY A 61 -13.48 -9.47 -17.27
C GLY A 61 -12.66 -9.72 -18.54
N ARG A 62 -11.32 -9.73 -18.46
CA ARG A 62 -10.47 -10.05 -19.61
C ARG A 62 -10.29 -11.56 -19.73
N THR A 63 -10.42 -12.10 -20.93
CA THR A 63 -10.05 -13.48 -21.24
C THR A 63 -8.55 -13.66 -21.01
N TRP A 64 -8.19 -14.66 -20.23
CA TRP A 64 -6.80 -15.04 -20.01
C TRP A 64 -6.44 -16.21 -20.93
N HIS A 65 -5.15 -16.40 -21.18
CA HIS A 65 -4.67 -17.35 -22.18
C HIS A 65 -3.74 -18.41 -21.60
N ARG A 66 -3.15 -18.18 -20.42
CA ARG A 66 -2.41 -19.18 -19.62
C ARG A 66 -2.37 -18.79 -18.15
N MET A 67 -2.05 -19.76 -17.30
CA MET A 67 -1.59 -19.54 -15.95
C MET A 67 -0.24 -18.81 -15.93
N ALA A 68 -0.12 -17.86 -15.00
CA ALA A 68 1.12 -17.16 -14.73
C ALA A 68 2.11 -18.10 -14.06
N ALA A 69 3.38 -18.03 -14.44
CA ALA A 69 4.37 -18.97 -13.95
C ALA A 69 4.67 -18.77 -12.45
N GLY A 70 4.78 -19.88 -11.71
CA GLY A 70 5.19 -19.91 -10.31
C GLY A 70 6.71 -19.78 -10.14
N ALA A 71 7.16 -19.68 -8.89
CA ALA A 71 8.58 -19.51 -8.56
C ALA A 71 9.46 -20.70 -9.00
N ASP A 72 8.89 -21.90 -9.00
CA ASP A 72 9.60 -23.14 -9.34
C ASP A 72 9.52 -23.50 -10.84
N ASP A 73 8.87 -22.67 -11.64
CA ASP A 73 8.73 -22.91 -13.09
C ASP A 73 10.03 -22.60 -13.83
N ARG A 74 10.40 -23.48 -14.78
CA ARG A 74 11.48 -23.22 -15.72
C ARG A 74 11.03 -22.21 -16.77
N LEU A 75 11.42 -20.95 -16.59
CA LEU A 75 11.00 -19.86 -17.46
C LEU A 75 12.07 -19.48 -18.49
N PRO A 76 11.66 -19.10 -19.71
CA PRO A 76 12.53 -18.34 -20.62
C PRO A 76 13.01 -17.06 -19.95
N LEU A 77 14.21 -16.59 -20.30
CA LEU A 77 14.87 -15.41 -19.68
C LEU A 77 14.04 -14.11 -19.69
N TRP A 78 13.06 -14.00 -20.60
CA TRP A 78 12.20 -12.83 -20.73
C TRP A 78 10.92 -12.90 -19.88
N ARG A 79 10.66 -14.02 -19.19
CA ARG A 79 9.47 -14.22 -18.35
C ARG A 79 9.89 -14.29 -16.89
N HIS A 80 9.12 -13.61 -16.04
CA HIS A 80 9.33 -13.60 -14.59
C HIS A 80 8.25 -14.42 -13.89
N PRO A 81 8.60 -15.14 -12.81
CA PRO A 81 7.61 -15.78 -11.97
C PRO A 81 6.70 -14.71 -11.35
N ALA A 82 5.41 -15.01 -11.30
CA ALA A 82 4.42 -14.16 -10.69
C ALA A 82 4.08 -14.72 -9.30
N SER A 83 4.57 -14.06 -8.26
CA SER A 83 4.24 -14.39 -6.86
C SER A 83 3.01 -13.63 -6.35
N ALA A 84 2.55 -12.62 -7.10
CA ALA A 84 1.42 -11.78 -6.70
C ALA A 84 0.69 -11.20 -7.94
N PRO A 85 -0.63 -10.97 -7.84
CA PRO A 85 -1.38 -10.26 -8.86
C PRO A 85 -0.99 -8.78 -8.90
N THR A 86 -0.91 -8.20 -10.11
CA THR A 86 -0.54 -6.79 -10.32
C THR A 86 -1.62 -5.99 -11.06
N CYS A 87 -2.62 -6.65 -11.65
CA CYS A 87 -3.72 -5.96 -12.32
C CYS A 87 -4.57 -5.16 -11.31
N ARG A 88 -4.50 -3.83 -11.39
CA ARG A 88 -5.20 -2.90 -10.49
C ARG A 88 -6.71 -3.12 -10.42
N ARG A 89 -7.34 -3.54 -11.53
CA ARG A 89 -8.80 -3.79 -11.56
C ARG A 89 -9.16 -5.09 -10.84
N CYS A 90 -8.34 -6.14 -10.94
CA CYS A 90 -8.54 -7.36 -10.17
C CYS A 90 -8.36 -7.08 -8.68
N LEU A 91 -7.30 -6.36 -8.31
CA LEU A 91 -7.02 -5.97 -6.92
C LEU A 91 -8.16 -5.14 -6.30
N ARG A 92 -8.75 -4.20 -7.05
CA ARG A 92 -9.93 -3.44 -6.57
C ARG A 92 -11.16 -4.32 -6.31
N ILE A 93 -11.36 -5.35 -7.13
CA ILE A 93 -12.48 -6.30 -6.93
C ILE A 93 -12.23 -7.15 -5.69
N LEU A 94 -10.99 -7.61 -5.48
CA LEU A 94 -10.61 -8.31 -4.26
C LEU A 94 -10.81 -7.47 -3.01
N ASP A 95 -10.39 -6.20 -3.06
CA ASP A 95 -10.54 -5.26 -1.96
C ASP A 95 -11.99 -5.13 -1.49
N ALA A 96 -12.94 -5.12 -2.44
CA ALA A 96 -14.37 -5.07 -2.16
C ALA A 96 -14.95 -6.37 -1.53
N TRP A 97 -14.18 -7.46 -1.44
CA TRP A 97 -14.61 -8.67 -0.71
C TRP A 97 -14.31 -8.59 0.77
N PHE A 98 -13.38 -7.72 1.18
CA PHE A 98 -13.10 -7.50 2.58
C PHE A 98 -14.23 -6.66 3.18
N PRO A 99 -14.67 -6.99 4.40
CA PRO A 99 -15.68 -6.18 5.08
C PRO A 99 -15.15 -4.76 5.24
N ALA A 100 -16.01 -3.77 5.00
CA ALA A 100 -15.68 -2.40 5.34
C ALA A 100 -15.48 -2.33 6.85
N THR A 101 -14.24 -2.04 7.27
CA THR A 101 -13.92 -1.87 8.67
C THR A 101 -14.62 -0.62 9.19
N GLU A 102 -15.28 -0.73 10.34
CA GLU A 102 -15.80 0.46 11.02
C GLU A 102 -14.65 1.41 11.36
N THR A 103 -14.92 2.72 11.36
CA THR A 103 -13.93 3.70 11.79
C THR A 103 -13.67 3.48 13.29
N PRO A 104 -12.44 3.15 13.70
CA PRO A 104 -12.17 2.83 15.08
C PRO A 104 -12.25 4.07 15.98
N ALA A 105 -12.62 3.86 17.24
CA ALA A 105 -12.81 4.93 18.20
C ALA A 105 -11.47 5.65 18.49
N GLY A 106 -11.46 6.98 18.36
CA GLY A 106 -10.25 7.79 18.60
C GLY A 106 -9.47 8.17 17.33
N VAL A 107 -9.88 7.73 16.14
CA VAL A 107 -9.27 8.18 14.87
C VAL A 107 -9.33 9.70 14.70
N GLU A 108 -10.37 10.36 15.21
CA GLU A 108 -10.46 11.82 15.18
C GLU A 108 -9.33 12.51 15.98
N LEU A 109 -8.99 11.96 17.15
CA LEU A 109 -7.90 12.46 17.98
C LEU A 109 -6.55 12.22 17.31
N LEU A 110 -6.33 11.02 16.77
CA LEU A 110 -5.14 10.72 15.96
C LEU A 110 -5.03 11.69 14.77
N THR A 111 -6.13 11.95 14.07
CA THR A 111 -6.19 12.91 12.96
C THR A 111 -5.82 14.32 13.40
N ALA A 112 -6.27 14.77 14.58
CA ALA A 112 -5.91 16.08 15.12
C ALA A 112 -4.41 16.18 15.40
N VAL A 113 -3.82 15.19 16.09
CA VAL A 113 -2.38 15.14 16.40
C VAL A 113 -1.55 15.13 15.11
N VAL A 114 -1.93 14.29 14.14
CA VAL A 114 -1.25 14.21 12.85
C VAL A 114 -1.34 15.53 12.08
N THR A 115 -2.49 16.21 12.13
CA THR A 115 -2.67 17.51 11.47
C THR A 115 -1.77 18.56 12.11
N GLU A 116 -1.71 18.60 13.44
CA GLU A 116 -0.83 19.50 14.18
C GLU A 116 0.65 19.28 13.82
N GLU A 117 1.09 18.02 13.82
CA GLU A 117 2.47 17.66 13.45
C GLU A 117 2.81 18.04 12.00
N VAL A 118 1.90 17.82 11.05
CA VAL A 118 2.10 18.26 9.65
C VAL A 118 2.14 19.77 9.54
N THR A 119 1.30 20.51 10.25
CA THR A 119 1.34 21.98 10.25
C THR A 119 2.62 22.50 10.90
N ARG A 120 3.14 21.81 11.93
CA ARG A 120 4.35 22.19 12.65
C ARG A 120 5.64 21.87 11.89
N PHE A 121 5.69 20.72 11.19
CA PHE A 121 6.91 20.18 10.61
C PHE A 121 6.85 19.97 9.09
N GLY A 122 5.73 20.24 8.44
CA GLY A 122 5.46 19.93 7.03
C GLY A 122 5.23 18.43 6.75
N SER A 123 5.44 17.55 7.74
CA SER A 123 5.32 16.11 7.59
C SER A 123 5.07 15.40 8.92
N ALA A 124 4.51 14.20 8.85
CA ALA A 124 4.29 13.30 9.99
C ALA A 124 4.34 11.84 9.52
N TYR A 125 4.52 10.92 10.47
CA TYR A 125 4.42 9.49 10.20
C TYR A 125 3.75 8.74 11.35
N VAL A 126 2.87 7.81 11.00
CA VAL A 126 2.11 7.00 11.96
C VAL A 126 2.55 5.55 11.86
N ILE A 127 2.91 4.97 13.00
CA ILE A 127 3.38 3.58 13.13
C ILE A 127 2.26 2.71 13.71
N GLY A 128 2.11 1.51 13.15
CA GLY A 128 1.25 0.47 13.72
C GLY A 128 -0.23 0.61 13.38
N VAL A 129 -0.57 1.28 12.27
CA VAL A 129 -1.95 1.34 11.77
C VAL A 129 -2.32 -0.06 11.25
N PRO A 130 -3.38 -0.71 11.77
CA PRO A 130 -3.84 -2.00 11.26
C PRO A 130 -4.22 -1.88 9.77
N ALA A 131 -3.90 -2.90 8.98
CA ALA A 131 -4.00 -2.87 7.52
C ALA A 131 -5.43 -2.51 7.04
N GLU A 132 -6.42 -3.03 7.77
CA GLU A 132 -7.85 -2.81 7.59
C GLU A 132 -8.31 -1.37 7.85
N HIS A 133 -7.50 -0.55 8.54
CA HIS A 133 -7.80 0.85 8.85
C HIS A 133 -6.97 1.86 8.05
N VAL A 134 -5.88 1.42 7.40
CA VAL A 134 -4.92 2.30 6.69
C VAL A 134 -5.62 3.30 5.75
N GLU A 135 -6.51 2.86 4.88
CA GLU A 135 -7.15 3.76 3.91
C GLU A 135 -8.15 4.73 4.55
N ALA A 136 -8.93 4.26 5.53
CA ALA A 136 -9.85 5.10 6.27
C ALA A 136 -9.10 6.20 7.04
N THR A 137 -8.01 5.83 7.71
CA THR A 137 -7.11 6.75 8.41
C THR A 137 -6.47 7.76 7.47
N ARG A 138 -5.93 7.31 6.32
CA ARG A 138 -5.38 8.20 5.28
C ARG A 138 -6.43 9.15 4.70
N ALA A 139 -7.67 8.71 4.56
CA ALA A 139 -8.77 9.56 4.11
C ALA A 139 -9.12 10.63 5.17
N SER A 140 -9.17 10.24 6.44
CA SER A 140 -9.41 11.16 7.57
C SER A 140 -8.34 12.25 7.64
N PHE A 141 -7.05 11.89 7.58
CA PHE A 141 -5.95 12.86 7.58
C PHE A 141 -6.02 13.84 6.42
N ARG A 142 -6.23 13.33 5.19
CA ARG A 142 -6.35 14.19 4.00
C ARG A 142 -7.57 15.10 4.06
N SER A 143 -8.68 14.63 4.66
CA SER A 143 -9.88 15.43 4.85
C SER A 143 -9.62 16.57 5.84
N ALA A 144 -9.03 16.27 7.00
CA ALA A 144 -8.72 17.27 8.03
C ALA A 144 -7.73 18.34 7.52
N LEU A 145 -6.62 17.94 6.89
CA LEU A 145 -5.66 18.88 6.32
C LEU A 145 -6.28 19.77 5.24
N ARG A 146 -7.12 19.19 4.37
CA ARG A 146 -7.82 19.97 3.33
C ARG A 146 -8.79 20.97 3.95
N SER A 147 -9.50 20.61 5.01
CA SER A 147 -10.35 21.53 5.76
C SER A 147 -9.54 22.67 6.41
N GLY A 148 -8.29 22.40 6.77
CA GLY A 148 -7.31 23.40 7.22
C GLY A 148 -6.63 24.20 6.11
N GLY A 149 -6.96 23.99 4.84
CA GLY A 149 -6.39 24.72 3.70
C GLY A 149 -5.11 24.11 3.12
N PHE A 150 -4.66 22.96 3.61
CA PHE A 150 -3.42 22.31 3.16
C PHE A 150 -3.70 21.13 2.22
N ARG A 151 -3.03 21.12 1.06
CA ARG A 151 -2.96 19.91 0.23
C ARG A 151 -1.95 18.95 0.84
N SER A 152 -2.24 17.65 0.78
CA SER A 152 -1.38 16.63 1.35
C SER A 152 -1.30 15.38 0.50
N ALA A 153 -0.17 14.69 0.64
CA ALA A 153 0.09 13.40 0.04
C ALA A 153 0.38 12.37 1.14
N THR A 154 -0.03 11.13 0.91
CA THR A 154 0.18 10.02 1.84
C THR A 154 0.81 8.83 1.13
N ARG A 155 1.68 8.12 1.83
CA ARG A 155 2.28 6.88 1.36
C ARG A 155 2.40 5.87 2.50
N VAL A 156 2.23 4.60 2.18
CA VAL A 156 2.42 3.49 3.13
C VAL A 156 3.69 2.76 2.74
N ILE A 157 4.65 2.65 3.65
CA ILE A 157 5.91 1.95 3.47
C ILE A 157 6.14 1.12 4.73
N ASP A 158 6.36 -0.19 4.59
CA ASP A 158 6.64 -1.10 5.72
C ASP A 158 5.65 -0.98 6.89
N GLY A 159 4.36 -0.78 6.59
CA GLY A 159 3.30 -0.62 7.59
C GLY A 159 3.28 0.76 8.28
N ILE A 160 4.09 1.72 7.82
CA ILE A 160 4.12 3.09 8.32
C ILE A 160 3.38 4.01 7.35
N VAL A 161 2.45 4.80 7.87
CA VAL A 161 1.70 5.80 7.10
C VAL A 161 2.47 7.12 7.16
N HIS A 162 3.14 7.47 6.07
CA HIS A 162 3.79 8.76 5.88
C HIS A 162 2.81 9.78 5.30
N LEU A 163 2.85 11.01 5.81
CA LEU A 163 2.02 12.12 5.39
C LEU A 163 2.91 13.37 5.28
N TRP A 164 2.74 14.14 4.21
CA TRP A 164 3.41 15.41 4.04
C TRP A 164 2.53 16.41 3.31
N SER A 165 2.83 17.69 3.50
CA SER A 165 2.17 18.80 2.83
C SER A 165 3.21 19.83 2.43
N ASP A 166 3.38 20.03 1.13
CA ASP A 166 4.25 21.07 0.60
C ASP A 166 3.73 22.46 1.02
N ASP A 167 2.41 22.65 1.02
CA ASP A 167 1.77 23.89 1.47
C ASP A 167 2.07 24.19 2.95
N ALA A 168 2.04 23.17 3.81
CA ALA A 168 2.39 23.33 5.23
C ALA A 168 3.89 23.59 5.42
N TYR A 169 4.73 22.93 4.62
CA TYR A 169 6.18 23.14 4.64
C TYR A 169 6.55 24.57 4.20
N GLU A 170 5.94 25.08 3.13
CA GLU A 170 6.14 26.44 2.64
C GLU A 170 5.63 27.52 3.61
N ALA A 171 4.65 27.19 4.45
CA ALA A 171 4.13 28.08 5.48
C ALA A 171 5.05 28.21 6.71
N LEU A 172 6.10 27.38 6.81
CA LEU A 172 7.06 27.45 7.91
C LEU A 172 7.95 28.70 7.81
N ASP A 173 8.35 29.24 8.96
CA ASP A 173 9.37 30.30 9.01
C ASP A 173 10.75 29.72 8.71
N HIS A 174 11.07 29.62 7.41
CA HIS A 174 12.35 29.10 6.93
C HIS A 174 13.54 29.95 7.38
N ASP A 175 13.35 31.25 7.64
CA ASP A 175 14.42 32.13 8.08
C ASP A 175 14.76 31.88 9.56
N ALA A 176 13.75 31.64 10.40
CA ALA A 176 13.96 31.16 11.78
C ALA A 176 14.66 29.80 11.80
N ILE A 177 14.22 28.85 10.96
CA ILE A 177 14.87 27.53 10.84
C ILE A 177 16.33 27.67 10.41
N ARG A 178 16.59 28.45 9.34
CA ARG A 178 17.95 28.70 8.82
C ARG A 178 18.83 29.34 9.88
N SER A 179 18.31 30.33 10.62
CA SER A 179 19.05 31.02 11.69
C SER A 179 19.45 30.06 12.80
N ARG A 180 18.54 29.16 13.22
CA ARG A 180 18.83 28.12 14.23
C ARG A 180 19.90 27.16 13.72
N LEU A 181 19.83 26.75 12.45
CA LEU A 181 20.79 25.83 11.81
C LEU A 181 22.19 26.44 11.69
N ILE A 182 22.29 27.71 11.26
CA ILE A 182 23.56 28.45 11.21
C ILE A 182 24.18 28.54 12.60
N SER A 183 23.38 28.88 13.63
CA SER A 183 23.87 28.95 15.01
C SER A 183 24.43 27.61 15.51
N VAL A 184 23.76 26.49 15.19
CA VAL A 184 24.24 25.15 15.52
C VAL A 184 25.55 24.83 14.78
N LEU A 185 25.62 25.10 13.47
CA LEU A 185 26.82 24.87 12.66
C LEU A 185 28.02 25.69 13.12
N GLU A 186 27.81 26.95 13.49
CA GLU A 186 28.85 27.80 14.08
C GLU A 186 29.29 27.33 15.47
N GLY A 187 28.41 26.67 16.22
CA GLY A 187 28.76 25.99 17.47
C GLY A 187 29.68 24.81 17.22
N ILE A 188 29.34 23.95 16.25
CA ILE A 188 30.14 22.79 15.85
C ILE A 188 31.52 23.22 15.36
N SER A 189 31.60 24.25 14.50
CA SER A 189 32.89 24.74 13.97
C SER A 189 33.81 25.33 15.05
N ARG A 190 33.24 25.78 16.17
CA ARG A 190 33.96 26.25 17.36
C ARG A 190 34.29 25.15 18.37
N GLY A 191 34.06 23.88 18.01
CA GLY A 191 34.38 22.73 18.85
C GLY A 191 33.37 22.45 19.96
N ALA A 192 32.17 23.03 19.90
CA ALA A 192 31.10 22.67 20.83
C ALA A 192 30.67 21.22 20.60
N VAL A 193 30.59 20.44 21.68
CA VAL A 193 29.90 19.15 21.67
C VAL A 193 28.40 19.46 21.58
N VAL A 194 27.88 19.52 20.36
CA VAL A 194 26.44 19.57 20.14
C VAL A 194 25.89 18.21 20.56
N LYS A 195 25.33 18.14 21.76
CA LYS A 195 24.30 17.14 22.01
C LYS A 195 23.15 17.50 21.07
N LEU A 196 23.05 16.76 19.96
CA LEU A 196 21.76 16.51 19.35
C LEU A 196 20.94 15.75 20.40
N SER A 197 20.46 16.44 21.43
CA SER A 197 19.19 16.00 21.99
C SER A 197 18.25 16.12 20.80
N ALA A 198 17.61 15.02 20.42
CA ALA A 198 16.39 15.11 19.65
C ALA A 198 15.44 15.93 20.53
N ASP A 199 15.49 17.25 20.37
CA ASP A 199 14.50 18.15 20.92
C ASP A 199 13.22 17.65 20.28
N PRO A 200 12.30 17.04 21.04
CA PRO A 200 11.07 16.49 20.47
C PRO A 200 10.25 17.57 19.76
N GLU A 201 10.58 18.84 19.97
CA GLU A 201 10.03 20.00 19.27
C GLU A 201 10.69 20.32 17.92
N SER A 202 11.76 19.63 17.54
CA SER A 202 12.60 19.96 16.37
C SER A 202 12.44 19.05 15.16
N THR A 203 11.87 17.86 15.36
CA THR A 203 11.58 16.88 14.32
C THR A 203 10.27 16.18 14.62
N PRO A 204 9.46 15.83 13.61
CA PRO A 204 8.24 15.09 13.85
C PRO A 204 8.57 13.76 14.56
N GLY A 205 7.98 13.59 15.74
CA GLY A 205 8.14 12.38 16.54
C GLY A 205 7.35 11.21 15.96
N PRO A 206 7.66 9.97 16.35
CA PRO A 206 6.85 8.82 15.95
C PRO A 206 5.46 8.92 16.59
N ILE A 207 4.42 8.95 15.75
CA ILE A 207 3.03 8.89 16.20
C ILE A 207 2.62 7.41 16.21
N TYR A 208 2.33 6.86 17.38
CA TYR A 208 1.91 5.47 17.51
C TYR A 208 0.39 5.34 17.50
N TRP A 209 -0.15 4.52 16.60
CA TRP A 209 -1.60 4.27 16.48
C TRP A 209 -2.26 3.92 17.83
N HIS A 210 -1.68 2.94 18.54
CA HIS A 210 -2.21 2.39 19.79
C HIS A 210 -2.23 3.41 20.96
N THR A 211 -1.58 4.56 20.81
CA THR A 211 -1.62 5.63 21.81
C THR A 211 -2.92 6.43 21.73
N TRP A 212 -3.54 6.49 20.55
CA TRP A 212 -4.60 7.43 20.24
C TRP A 212 -5.91 6.77 19.85
N VAL A 213 -5.86 5.51 19.40
CA VAL A 213 -7.01 4.72 19.00
C VAL A 213 -7.18 3.57 19.99
N ILE A 214 -8.40 3.42 20.51
CA ILE A 214 -8.77 2.36 21.45
C ILE A 214 -9.66 1.37 20.69
N ASP A 215 -9.30 0.10 20.76
CA ASP A 215 -10.08 -1.03 20.22
C ASP A 215 -11.38 -1.26 21.03
#